data_AF-A0A1G1EBK0-F1
#
_entry.id   AF-A0A1G1EBK0-F1
#
_cell.length_a   1.000
_cell.length_b   1.000
_cell.length_c   1.000
_cell.angle_alpha   90.00
_cell.angle_beta   90.00
_cell.angle_gamma   90.00
#
_symmetry.space_group_name_H-M   'P 1'
#
loop_
_entity.id
_entity.type
_entity.pdbx_description
1 polymer ?
#
loop_
_entity_poly.entity_id
_entity_poly.type
_entity_poly.pdbx_seq_one_letter_code
_entity_poly.pdbx_strand_id
1 'polypeptide(L)'
;MEEVRIQWEGPYLIERVPKLDISEEFGVYMITRRWGTNREKILYIGKTYWRDFRSRVREHRREWLNEEVGNLKVRLGIIKLSRGKKISVQRVQDIEALLIYWCQPRYNTIYKDSYNGRDLKIINEGRRGPIDNIITTDDI
;
A
#
# COMPACT_ATOMS: atom_id res chain seq x y z
N MET A 1 -21.26 -5.25 -0.51
CA MET A 1 -19.81 -5.38 -0.63
C MET A 1 -19.31 -5.02 -2.02
N GLU A 2 -18.31 -4.13 -2.12
CA GLU A 2 -17.62 -3.77 -3.37
C GLU A 2 -16.32 -4.57 -3.51
N GLU A 3 -16.13 -5.29 -4.63
CA GLU A 3 -14.87 -5.97 -4.93
C GLU A 3 -13.85 -4.99 -5.54
N VAL A 4 -12.65 -5.00 -4.99
CA VAL A 4 -11.50 -4.21 -5.44
C VAL A 4 -10.31 -5.16 -5.66
N ARG A 5 -9.66 -5.07 -6.81
CA ARG A 5 -8.41 -5.79 -7.07
C ARG A 5 -7.23 -4.84 -6.97
N ILE A 6 -6.16 -5.28 -6.30
CA ILE A 6 -4.91 -4.54 -6.23
C ILE A 6 -3.82 -5.36 -6.89
N GLN A 7 -3.32 -4.88 -8.02
CA GLN A 7 -2.18 -5.46 -8.71
C GLN A 7 -0.89 -4.90 -8.10
N TRP A 8 -0.15 -5.72 -7.35
CA TRP A 8 1.09 -5.31 -6.71
C TRP A 8 2.31 -5.55 -7.60
N GLU A 9 3.06 -4.48 -7.85
CA GLU A 9 4.33 -4.48 -8.56
C GLU A 9 5.52 -4.26 -7.60
N GLY A 10 6.70 -4.80 -7.96
CA GLY A 10 7.92 -4.71 -7.16
C GLY A 10 8.45 -6.06 -6.69
N PRO A 11 8.98 -6.22 -5.47
CA PRO A 11 9.44 -5.13 -4.62
C PRO A 11 10.60 -4.38 -5.27
N TYR A 12 10.54 -3.06 -5.25
CA TYR A 12 11.57 -2.17 -5.76
C TYR A 12 12.40 -1.61 -4.61
N LEU A 13 13.67 -1.31 -4.89
CA LEU A 13 14.44 -0.44 -4.01
C LEU A 13 13.85 0.97 -4.07
N ILE A 14 13.82 1.66 -2.92
CA ILE A 14 13.24 3.01 -2.78
C ILE A 14 13.81 3.98 -3.83
N GLU A 15 15.11 3.95 -4.04
CA GLU A 15 15.85 4.81 -4.97
C GLU A 15 15.55 4.52 -6.44
N ARG A 16 15.00 3.35 -6.75
CA ARG A 16 14.60 2.97 -8.12
C ARG A 16 13.19 3.42 -8.46
N VAL A 17 12.32 3.63 -7.46
CA VAL A 17 10.91 4.01 -7.69
C VAL A 17 10.77 5.22 -8.61
N PRO A 18 11.53 6.32 -8.45
CA PRO A 18 11.41 7.48 -9.34
C PRO A 18 11.72 7.23 -10.82
N LYS A 19 12.31 6.08 -11.17
CA LYS A 19 12.71 5.74 -12.55
C LYS A 19 11.76 4.75 -13.23
N LEU A 20 10.67 4.36 -12.55
CA LEU A 20 9.71 3.40 -13.09
C LEU A 20 8.59 4.14 -13.81
N ASP A 21 8.11 3.60 -14.93
CA ASP A 21 6.99 4.19 -15.68
C ASP A 21 5.70 4.23 -14.83
N ILE A 22 5.45 3.15 -14.07
CA ILE A 22 4.35 3.07 -13.09
C ILE A 22 4.46 4.10 -11.95
N SER A 23 5.61 4.78 -11.78
CA SER A 23 5.79 5.71 -10.65
C SER A 23 4.93 6.96 -10.73
N GLU A 24 4.34 7.24 -11.90
CA GLU A 24 3.45 8.37 -12.18
C GLU A 24 1.97 8.02 -12.04
N GLU A 25 1.66 6.75 -11.75
CA GLU A 25 0.30 6.24 -11.54
C GLU A 25 -0.23 6.51 -10.12
N PHE A 26 -1.54 6.28 -9.94
CA PHE A 26 -2.24 6.39 -8.66
C PHE A 26 -2.74 5.02 -8.14
N GLY A 27 -2.51 4.75 -6.87
CA GLY A 27 -3.15 3.68 -6.10
C GLY A 27 -2.72 3.70 -4.63
N VAL A 28 -2.29 2.55 -4.14
CA VAL A 28 -1.71 2.37 -2.80
C VAL A 28 -0.30 1.83 -2.90
N TYR A 29 0.52 2.03 -1.88
CA TYR A 29 1.86 1.48 -1.81
C TYR A 29 2.13 0.94 -0.41
N MET A 30 3.09 0.02 -0.31
CA MET A 30 3.61 -0.42 0.98
C MET A 30 5.12 -0.30 1.01
N ILE A 31 5.63 0.05 2.18
CA ILE A 31 7.04 0.00 2.52
C ILE A 31 7.24 -1.20 3.42
N THR A 32 8.21 -2.02 3.06
CA THR A 32 8.51 -3.29 3.69
C THR A 32 9.98 -3.37 4.03
N ARG A 33 10.31 -4.19 5.02
CA ARG A 33 11.69 -4.42 5.44
C ARG A 33 11.94 -5.90 5.62
N ARG A 34 13.12 -6.34 5.18
CA ARG A 34 13.65 -7.66 5.52
C ARG A 34 14.98 -7.53 6.26
N TRP A 35 15.07 -8.20 7.41
CA TRP A 35 16.28 -8.28 8.23
C TRP A 35 16.94 -9.65 8.08
N GLY A 36 18.06 -9.72 7.35
CA GLY A 36 18.75 -10.98 7.10
C GLY A 36 17.80 -12.03 6.50
N THR A 37 17.70 -13.19 7.16
CA THR A 37 16.83 -14.30 6.73
C THR A 37 15.39 -14.19 7.24
N ASN A 38 15.09 -13.25 8.14
CA ASN A 38 13.76 -13.09 8.74
C ASN A 38 12.65 -12.85 7.71
N ARG A 39 11.40 -13.10 8.13
CA ARG A 39 10.21 -12.76 7.34
C ARG A 39 10.16 -11.25 7.08
N GLU A 40 9.74 -10.90 5.88
CA GLU A 40 9.51 -9.52 5.47
C GLU A 40 8.33 -8.94 6.28
N LYS A 41 8.50 -7.72 6.80
CA LYS A 41 7.48 -7.03 7.59
C LYS A 41 6.99 -5.78 6.86
N ILE A 42 5.69 -5.50 6.96
CA ILE A 42 5.10 -4.24 6.52
C ILE A 42 5.43 -3.18 7.56
N LEU A 43 6.10 -2.12 7.11
CA LEU A 43 6.44 -0.98 7.94
C LEU A 43 5.39 0.12 7.84
N TYR A 44 4.92 0.37 6.61
CA TYR A 44 4.00 1.45 6.29
C TYR A 44 3.14 1.08 5.07
N ILE A 45 1.88 1.49 5.06
CA ILE A 45 0.99 1.48 3.91
C ILE A 45 0.51 2.90 3.68
N GLY A 46 0.51 3.34 2.43
CA GLY A 46 0.00 4.66 2.08
C GLY A 46 -0.74 4.67 0.75
N LYS A 47 -1.40 5.79 0.49
CA LYS A 47 -2.01 6.09 -0.81
C LYS A 47 -1.29 7.19 -1.59
N THR A 48 -1.57 7.19 -2.88
CA THR A 48 -1.30 8.28 -3.82
C THR A 48 -2.63 8.83 -4.31
N TYR A 49 -2.88 10.12 -4.07
CA TYR A 49 -4.01 10.83 -4.66
C TYR A 49 -3.62 12.30 -4.87
N TRP A 50 -3.80 12.83 -6.08
CA TRP A 50 -3.20 14.09 -6.60
C TRP A 50 -1.67 14.14 -6.62
N ARG A 51 -1.01 13.08 -6.15
CA ARG A 51 0.43 12.93 -6.10
C ARG A 51 0.77 11.52 -6.50
N ASP A 52 1.84 11.36 -7.25
CA ASP A 52 2.30 10.09 -7.77
C ASP A 52 3.12 9.29 -6.73
N PHE A 53 3.40 8.02 -7.04
CA PHE A 53 4.22 7.17 -6.17
C PHE A 53 5.62 7.76 -5.95
N ARG A 54 6.20 8.34 -7.00
CA ARG A 54 7.52 9.00 -6.94
C ARG A 54 7.57 10.06 -5.84
N SER A 55 6.60 10.95 -5.79
CA SER A 55 6.50 12.04 -4.83
C SER A 55 6.38 11.51 -3.41
N ARG A 56 5.48 10.55 -3.19
CA ARG A 56 5.23 9.96 -1.86
C ARG A 56 6.45 9.22 -1.31
N VAL A 57 7.15 8.48 -2.15
CA VAL A 57 8.37 7.76 -1.74
C VAL A 57 9.50 8.73 -1.40
N ARG A 58 9.64 9.84 -2.13
CA ARG A 58 10.64 10.89 -1.82
C ARG A 58 10.39 11.54 -0.47
N GLU A 59 9.14 11.77 -0.08
CA GLU A 59 8.80 12.35 1.23
C GLU A 59 9.22 11.46 2.38
N HIS A 60 8.82 10.20 2.35
CA HIS A 60 9.23 9.25 3.38
C HIS A 60 10.74 9.11 3.46
N ARG A 61 11.45 9.23 2.33
CA ARG A 61 12.90 9.23 2.31
C ARG A 61 13.49 10.40 3.09
N ARG A 62 12.92 11.60 2.95
CA ARG A 62 13.36 12.79 3.68
C ARG A 62 12.99 12.72 5.16
N GLU A 63 11.86 12.11 5.50
CA GLU A 63 11.29 12.13 6.84
C GLU A 63 11.87 11.07 7.77
N TRP A 64 11.89 9.79 7.37
CA TRP A 64 12.19 8.70 8.32
C TRP A 64 12.92 7.51 7.70
N LEU A 65 12.84 7.26 6.39
CA LEU A 65 13.49 6.07 5.81
C LEU A 65 15.01 6.11 5.90
N ASN A 66 15.64 7.30 5.97
CA ASN A 66 17.09 7.42 6.14
C ASN A 66 17.56 6.93 7.52
N GLU A 67 16.68 6.86 8.52
CA GLU A 67 16.98 6.37 9.86
C GLU A 67 16.85 4.84 9.95
N GLU A 68 16.26 4.22 8.94
CA GLU A 68 16.00 2.78 8.91
C GLU A 68 17.14 2.00 8.23
N VAL A 69 17.75 1.10 9.00
CA VAL A 69 18.82 0.21 8.51
C VAL A 69 18.26 -1.05 7.82
N GLY A 70 18.97 -1.66 6.88
CA GLY A 70 18.58 -2.95 6.28
C GLY A 70 17.85 -2.82 4.93
N ASN A 71 17.31 -3.93 4.44
CA ASN A 71 16.79 -4.00 3.07
C ASN A 71 15.33 -3.51 3.01
N LEU A 72 15.18 -2.21 2.86
CA LEU A 72 13.89 -1.54 2.63
C LEU A 72 13.47 -1.70 1.18
N LYS A 73 12.20 -2.04 0.99
CA LYS A 73 11.60 -2.17 -0.34
C LYS A 73 10.22 -1.55 -0.39
N VAL A 74 9.85 -1.06 -1.57
CA VAL A 74 8.54 -0.51 -1.87
C VAL A 74 7.82 -1.42 -2.86
N ARG A 75 6.53 -1.62 -2.65
CA ARG A 75 5.63 -2.21 -3.64
C ARG A 75 4.54 -1.22 -3.98
N LEU A 76 4.20 -1.15 -5.26
CA LEU A 76 3.21 -0.21 -5.81
C LEU A 76 1.98 -1.03 -6.21
N GLY A 77 0.83 -0.67 -5.66
CA GLY A 77 -0.44 -1.34 -5.85
C GLY A 77 -1.35 -0.53 -6.75
N ILE A 78 -1.57 -1.02 -7.97
CA ILE A 78 -2.53 -0.43 -8.92
C ILE A 78 -3.93 -0.94 -8.60
N ILE A 79 -4.86 -0.02 -8.38
CA ILE A 79 -6.24 -0.35 -8.06
C ILE A 79 -7.01 -0.62 -9.37
N LYS A 80 -7.58 -1.81 -9.47
CA LYS A 80 -8.47 -2.23 -10.55
C LYS A 80 -9.88 -2.42 -9.98
N LEU A 81 -10.83 -1.66 -10.53
CA LEU A 81 -12.23 -1.70 -10.12
C LEU A 81 -13.08 -2.44 -11.14
N SER A 82 -14.20 -3.00 -10.68
CA SER A 82 -15.22 -3.58 -11.55
C SER A 82 -15.76 -2.56 -12.57
N ARG A 83 -16.20 -3.07 -13.72
CA ARG A 83 -16.72 -2.24 -14.83
C ARG A 83 -17.80 -1.27 -14.34
N GLY A 84 -17.66 0.00 -14.72
CA GLY A 84 -18.60 1.08 -14.36
C GLY A 84 -18.28 1.80 -13.03
N LYS A 85 -17.35 1.29 -12.21
CA LYS A 85 -16.84 2.01 -11.04
C LYS A 85 -15.66 2.89 -11.44
N LYS A 86 -15.59 4.10 -10.87
CA LYS A 86 -14.50 5.06 -11.09
C LYS A 86 -13.68 5.23 -9.83
N ILE A 87 -12.37 5.40 -9.95
CA ILE A 87 -11.51 5.76 -8.82
C ILE A 87 -11.96 7.13 -8.24
N SER A 88 -11.88 7.30 -6.92
CA SER A 88 -12.18 8.57 -6.23
C SER A 88 -11.31 8.72 -4.98
N VAL A 89 -11.10 9.95 -4.47
CA VAL A 89 -10.31 10.22 -3.25
C VAL A 89 -10.74 9.28 -2.12
N GLN A 90 -12.03 9.29 -1.84
CA GLN A 90 -12.61 8.55 -0.73
C GLN A 90 -12.43 7.05 -0.93
N ARG A 91 -12.43 6.56 -2.18
CA ARG A 91 -12.21 5.14 -2.45
C ARG A 91 -10.79 4.71 -2.20
N VAL A 92 -9.81 5.47 -2.65
CA VAL A 92 -8.41 5.15 -2.36
C VAL A 92 -8.15 5.24 -0.84
N GLN A 93 -8.77 6.22 -0.16
CA GLN A 93 -8.70 6.35 1.28
C GLN A 93 -9.32 5.16 2.03
N ASP A 94 -10.51 4.70 1.63
CA ASP A 94 -11.16 3.57 2.28
C ASP A 94 -10.40 2.26 2.03
N ILE A 95 -9.76 2.11 0.86
CA ILE A 95 -8.87 0.98 0.57
C ILE A 95 -7.63 1.05 1.47
N GLU A 96 -6.94 2.20 1.54
CA GLU A 96 -5.77 2.42 2.41
C GLU A 96 -6.12 2.14 3.88
N ALA A 97 -7.23 2.67 4.37
CA ALA A 97 -7.67 2.51 5.75
C ALA A 97 -7.91 1.04 6.11
N LEU A 98 -8.58 0.28 5.22
CA LEU A 98 -8.81 -1.15 5.45
C LEU A 98 -7.49 -1.94 5.48
N LEU A 99 -6.57 -1.64 4.55
CA LEU A 99 -5.26 -2.29 4.51
C LEU A 99 -4.43 -2.00 5.77
N ILE A 100 -4.47 -0.76 6.27
CA ILE A 100 -3.76 -0.38 7.51
C ILE A 100 -4.39 -1.07 8.72
N TYR A 101 -5.71 -1.04 8.84
CA TYR A 101 -6.44 -1.70 9.91
C TYR A 101 -6.15 -3.20 9.95
N TRP A 102 -6.12 -3.86 8.79
CA TRP A 102 -5.81 -5.28 8.72
C TRP A 102 -4.35 -5.59 9.05
N CYS A 103 -3.41 -4.86 8.46
CA CYS A 103 -1.99 -5.20 8.53
C CYS A 103 -1.27 -4.67 9.78
N GLN A 104 -1.89 -3.72 10.48
CA GLN A 104 -1.33 -3.04 11.65
C GLN A 104 0.13 -2.57 11.49
N PRO A 105 0.51 -1.84 10.39
CA PRO A 105 1.89 -1.45 10.19
C PRO A 105 2.41 -0.55 11.33
N ARG A 106 3.70 -0.67 11.63
CA ARG A 106 4.33 0.05 12.75
C ARG A 106 4.27 1.57 12.58
N TYR A 107 4.52 2.08 11.38
CA TYR A 107 4.67 3.52 11.11
C TYR A 107 3.39 4.19 10.62
N ASN A 108 2.30 3.45 10.45
CA ASN A 108 0.99 4.06 10.34
C ASN A 108 0.52 4.49 11.73
N THR A 109 -0.08 5.68 11.83
CA THR A 109 -0.63 6.22 13.08
C THR A 109 -2.15 6.36 13.04
N ILE A 110 -2.74 6.40 11.84
CA ILE A 110 -4.19 6.55 11.61
C ILE A 110 -4.73 5.22 11.06
N TYR A 111 -6.02 4.93 11.29
CA TYR A 111 -6.75 3.73 10.83
C TYR A 111 -6.31 2.42 11.48
N LYS A 112 -5.57 2.47 12.59
CA LYS A 112 -5.16 1.26 13.32
C LYS A 112 -6.23 0.72 14.25
N ASP A 113 -6.99 1.61 14.89
CA ASP A 113 -7.91 1.19 15.95
C ASP A 113 -9.32 0.89 15.44
N SER A 114 -9.71 1.43 14.29
CA SER A 114 -11.01 1.18 13.68
C SER A 114 -11.02 1.44 12.18
N TYR A 115 -11.95 0.77 11.50
CA TYR A 115 -12.28 0.98 10.10
C TYR A 115 -13.78 1.33 9.97
N ASN A 116 -14.07 2.49 9.38
CA ASN A 116 -15.44 2.97 9.14
C ASN A 116 -15.66 3.36 7.66
N GLY A 117 -14.92 2.71 6.75
CA GLY A 117 -14.98 2.99 5.32
C GLY A 117 -16.11 2.22 4.62
N ARG A 118 -15.99 2.06 3.30
CA ARG A 118 -16.93 1.24 2.51
C ARG A 118 -16.86 -0.22 2.92
N ASP A 119 -17.97 -0.93 2.71
CA ASP A 119 -18.00 -2.38 2.71
C ASP A 119 -17.22 -2.92 1.48
N LEU A 120 -16.04 -3.49 1.72
CA LEU A 120 -15.01 -3.81 0.71
C LEU A 120 -14.54 -5.26 0.82
N LYS A 121 -14.28 -5.86 -0.35
CA LYS A 121 -13.45 -7.06 -0.51
C LYS A 121 -12.26 -6.73 -1.38
N ILE A 122 -11.08 -6.70 -0.80
CA ILE A 122 -9.81 -6.46 -1.48
C ILE A 122 -9.18 -7.79 -1.86
N ILE A 123 -8.90 -7.98 -3.14
CA ILE A 123 -8.16 -9.12 -3.69
C ILE A 123 -6.77 -8.62 -4.09
N ASN A 124 -5.75 -9.07 -3.37
CA ASN A 124 -4.36 -8.71 -3.59
C ASN A 124 -3.70 -9.70 -4.57
N GLU A 125 -3.28 -9.20 -5.73
CA GLU A 125 -2.68 -9.98 -6.82
C GLU A 125 -1.22 -9.57 -7.07
N GLY A 126 -0.51 -10.37 -7.85
CA GLY A 126 0.88 -10.07 -8.23
C GLY A 126 1.86 -10.20 -7.06
N ARG A 127 2.85 -9.31 -7.00
CA ARG A 127 3.99 -9.38 -6.08
C ARG A 127 3.69 -8.75 -4.72
N ARG A 128 2.60 -9.19 -4.10
CA ARG A 128 1.99 -8.63 -2.88
C ARG A 128 2.83 -8.73 -1.59
N GLY A 129 3.92 -9.50 -1.59
CA GLY A 129 4.75 -9.64 -0.39
C GLY A 129 3.98 -10.24 0.79
N PRO A 130 4.08 -9.67 2.01
CA PRO A 130 3.50 -10.27 3.22
C PRO A 130 2.00 -10.02 3.43
N ILE A 131 1.32 -9.25 2.57
CA ILE A 131 -0.12 -8.95 2.71
C ILE A 131 -0.98 -10.16 2.32
N ASP A 132 -2.13 -10.39 2.96
CA ASP A 132 -3.00 -11.53 2.64
C ASP A 132 -3.60 -11.45 1.23
N ASN A 133 -3.92 -12.62 0.66
CA ASN A 133 -4.55 -12.71 -0.68
C ASN A 133 -5.88 -11.97 -0.74
N ILE A 134 -6.68 -12.09 0.32
CA ILE A 134 -8.03 -11.52 0.43
C ILE A 134 -8.12 -10.82 1.78
N ILE A 135 -8.61 -9.59 1.77
CA ILE A 135 -8.95 -8.81 2.96
C ILE A 135 -10.40 -8.36 2.76
N THR A 136 -11.27 -8.61 3.73
CA THR A 136 -12.70 -8.29 3.63
C THR A 136 -13.20 -7.62 4.89
N THR A 137 -14.20 -6.74 4.73
CA THR A 137 -14.87 -6.09 5.86
C THR A 137 -15.81 -7.02 6.64
N ASP A 138 -16.04 -8.24 6.17
CA ASP A 138 -16.78 -9.27 6.94
C ASP A 138 -15.96 -9.84 8.11
N ASP A 139 -14.63 -9.68 8.08
CA ASP A 139 -13.68 -10.29 9.03
C ASP A 139 -13.23 -9.31 10.15
N ILE A 140 -13.84 -8.12 10.24
CA ILE A 140 -13.44 -7.02 11.14
C ILE A 140 -14.54 -6.60 12.10
#